data_AF-A0ABD0RP19-F1
#
_entry.id   AF-A0ABD0RP19-F1
#
_cell.length_a   1.000
_cell.length_b   1.000
_cell.length_c   1.000
_cell.angle_alpha   90.00
_cell.angle_beta   90.00
_cell.angle_gamma   90.00
#
_symmetry.space_group_name_H-M   'P 1'
#
loop_
_entity.id
_entity.type
_entity.pdbx_description
1 polymer ?
#
loop_
_entity_poly.entity_id
_entity_poly.type
_entity_poly.pdbx_seq_one_letter_code
_entity_poly.pdbx_strand_id
1 'polypeptide(L)' 'TLRPLLPPAARGQLHLPNRKFSITYDLNFASLCEDFVEDINFHFSLGLTFLVNRFLGPAKAKQALSLLDQKLQ' A
#
# COMPACT_ATOMS: atom_id res chain seq x y z
N THR A 1 7.71 -18.42 26.30
CA THR A 1 8.20 -19.51 27.16
C THR A 1 8.02 -19.12 28.63
N LEU A 2 7.00 -19.63 29.32
CA LEU A 2 6.64 -19.17 30.68
C LEU A 2 7.43 -19.83 31.82
N ARG A 3 8.21 -20.88 31.55
CA ARG A 3 8.95 -21.65 32.56
C ARG A 3 9.88 -20.84 33.48
N PRO A 4 10.60 -19.79 33.01
CA PRO A 4 11.46 -18.99 33.87
C PRO A 4 10.69 -18.19 34.93
N LEU A 5 9.43 -17.83 34.62
CA LEU A 5 8.57 -17.02 35.48
C LEU A 5 7.86 -17.83 36.57
N LEU A 6 7.97 -19.16 36.53
CA LEU A 6 7.36 -20.04 37.53
C LEU A 6 8.33 -20.37 38.68
N PRO A 7 7.81 -20.55 39.91
CA PRO A 7 8.57 -21.06 41.04
C PRO A 7 9.17 -22.45 40.76
N PRO A 8 10.38 -22.78 41.27
CA PRO A 8 11.09 -24.02 40.95
C PRO A 8 10.26 -25.30 41.12
N ALA A 9 9.43 -25.38 42.18
CA ALA A 9 8.56 -26.53 42.46
C ALA A 9 7.44 -26.72 41.41
N ALA A 10 6.99 -25.65 40.76
CA ALA A 10 5.88 -25.68 39.81
C ALA A 10 6.33 -25.92 38.36
N ARG A 11 7.64 -25.93 38.08
CA ARG A 11 8.19 -26.07 36.72
C ARG A 11 8.02 -27.47 36.13
N GLY A 12 7.98 -28.52 36.96
CA GLY A 12 7.85 -29.92 36.54
C GLY A 12 6.41 -30.38 36.30
N GLN A 13 5.41 -29.67 36.85
CA GLN A 13 3.98 -30.03 36.74
C GLN A 13 3.25 -29.26 35.63
N LEU A 14 3.92 -28.34 34.95
CA LEU A 14 3.30 -27.49 33.93
C LEU A 14 3.12 -28.24 32.61
N HIS A 15 2.08 -29.06 32.50
CA HIS A 15 1.56 -29.54 31.23
C HIS A 15 0.72 -28.42 30.60
N LEU A 16 1.38 -27.51 29.87
CA LEU A 16 0.67 -26.52 29.07
C LEU A 16 -0.19 -27.27 28.04
N PRO A 17 -1.52 -27.06 27.98
CA PRO A 17 -2.29 -27.58 26.87
C PRO A 17 -1.73 -26.94 25.61
N ASN A 18 -1.05 -27.75 24.78
CA ASN A 18 -0.52 -27.35 23.47
C ASN A 18 -1.69 -27.19 22.48
N ARG A 19 -2.66 -26.34 22.82
CA ARG A 19 -3.72 -25.94 21.89
C ARG A 19 -3.08 -24.93 20.96
N LYS A 20 -2.74 -25.37 19.76
CA LYS A 20 -2.52 -24.48 18.62
C LYS A 20 -3.84 -23.74 18.38
N PHE A 21 -3.91 -22.48 18.78
CA PHE A 21 -5.02 -21.61 18.44
C PHE A 21 -4.92 -21.29 16.95
N SER A 22 -5.82 -21.84 16.15
CA SER A 22 -5.98 -21.48 14.75
C SER A 22 -7.27 -20.70 14.65
N ILE A 23 -7.17 -19.42 14.30
CA ILE A 23 -8.32 -18.59 13.97
C ILE A 23 -8.50 -18.62 12.45
N THR A 24 -9.68 -19.03 12.01
CA THR A 24 -10.09 -18.96 10.61
C THR A 24 -11.17 -17.91 10.54
N TYR A 25 -10.91 -16.82 9.82
CA TYR A 25 -11.91 -15.78 9.57
C TYR A 25 -12.75 -16.21 8.37
N ASP A 26 -14.06 -16.23 8.55
CA ASP A 26 -14.99 -16.29 7.43
C ASP A 26 -15.16 -14.87 6.89
N LEU A 27 -14.50 -14.58 5.77
CA LEU A 27 -14.52 -13.26 5.16
C LEU A 27 -15.59 -13.23 4.07
N ASN A 28 -16.68 -12.50 4.34
CA ASN A 28 -17.68 -12.23 3.31
C ASN A 28 -17.16 -11.12 2.37
N PHE A 29 -16.55 -11.53 1.27
CA PHE A 29 -16.05 -10.61 0.24
C PHE A 29 -17.13 -9.71 -0.35
N ALA A 30 -18.39 -10.15 -0.40
CA ALA A 30 -19.48 -9.31 -0.89
C ALA A 30 -19.70 -8.10 0.03
N SER A 31 -19.69 -8.30 1.35
CA SER A 31 -19.76 -7.17 2.31
C SER A 31 -18.49 -6.32 2.32
N LEU A 32 -17.31 -6.90 2.05
CA LEU A 32 -16.06 -6.15 2.03
C LEU A 32 -15.95 -5.23 0.80
N CYS A 33 -16.58 -5.61 -0.30
CA CYS A 33 -16.55 -4.88 -1.56
C CYS A 33 -17.87 -4.18 -1.88
N GLU A 34 -18.79 -4.05 -0.91
CA GLU A 34 -20.13 -3.48 -1.16
C GLU A 34 -20.05 -2.04 -1.71
N ASP A 35 -19.11 -1.26 -1.20
CA ASP A 35 -18.87 0.12 -1.63
C ASP A 35 -17.73 0.25 -2.66
N PHE A 36 -17.22 -0.88 -3.18
CA PHE A 36 -16.14 -0.84 -4.16
C PHE A 36 -16.68 -0.33 -5.51
N VAL A 37 -16.19 0.84 -5.92
CA VAL A 37 -16.41 1.39 -7.25
C VAL A 37 -15.12 1.25 -8.03
N GLU A 38 -15.14 0.40 -9.06
CA GLU A 38 -13.99 0.22 -9.94
C GLU A 38 -13.75 1.49 -10.77
N ASP A 39 -12.58 2.09 -10.62
CA ASP A 39 -12.15 3.20 -11.47
C ASP A 39 -11.54 2.67 -12.76
N ILE A 40 -12.39 2.44 -13.77
CA ILE A 40 -11.98 1.99 -15.11
C ILE A 40 -11.48 3.13 -16.00
N ASN A 41 -11.43 4.36 -15.50
CA ASN A 41 -10.96 5.49 -16.28
C ASN A 41 -9.44 5.51 -16.31
N PHE A 42 -8.89 5.72 -17.50
CA PHE A 42 -7.46 5.95 -17.63
C PHE A 42 -7.12 7.37 -17.14
N HIS A 43 -6.65 7.46 -15.90
CA HIS A 43 -6.06 8.68 -15.35
C HIS A 43 -4.62 8.81 -15.81
N PHE A 44 -4.42 9.25 -17.06
CA PHE A 44 -3.08 9.51 -17.58
C PHE A 44 -2.41 10.64 -16.79
N SER A 45 -1.46 10.27 -15.93
CA SER A 45 -0.68 11.23 -15.13
C SER A 45 0.44 11.90 -15.92
N LEU A 46 0.64 11.49 -17.18
CA LEU A 46 1.69 12.00 -18.06
C LEU A 46 1.17 13.20 -18.86
N GLY A 47 0.83 14.28 -18.15
CA GLY A 47 0.50 15.56 -18.78
C GLY A 47 1.65 16.06 -19.66
N LEU A 48 1.36 17.04 -20.54
CA LEU A 48 2.34 17.59 -21.49
C LEU A 48 3.67 17.98 -20.81
N THR A 49 3.62 18.57 -19.62
CA THR A 49 4.78 18.90 -18.79
C THR A 49 5.67 17.70 -18.48
N PHE A 50 5.09 16.53 -18.18
CA PHE A 50 5.85 15.31 -17.91
C PHE A 50 6.55 14.81 -19.18
N LEU A 51 5.83 14.79 -20.31
CA LEU A 51 6.39 14.37 -21.60
C LEU A 51 7.56 15.28 -22.02
N VAL A 52 7.37 16.60 -21.94
CA VAL A 52 8.40 17.58 -22.28
C VAL A 52 9.63 17.41 -21.38
N ASN A 53 9.44 17.24 -20.05
CA ASN A 53 10.56 16.98 -19.13
C ASN A 53 11.32 15.69 -19.43
N ARG A 54 10.61 14.61 -19.80
CA ARG A 54 11.22 13.31 -20.12
C ARG A 54 12.12 13.36 -21.36
N PHE A 55 11.69 14.05 -22.42
CA PHE A 55 12.39 14.03 -23.71
C PHE A 55 13.38 15.20 -23.91
N LEU A 56 13.12 16.37 -23.33
CA LEU A 56 14.01 17.54 -23.47
C LEU A 56 14.98 17.70 -22.28
N GLY A 57 14.70 17.02 -21.16
CA GLY A 57 15.39 17.25 -19.90
C GLY A 57 14.95 18.56 -19.23
N PRO A 58 15.17 18.69 -17.91
CA PRO A 58 14.57 19.76 -17.09
C PRO A 58 14.96 21.18 -17.54
N ALA A 59 16.20 21.37 -18.03
CA ALA A 59 16.68 22.68 -18.46
C ALA A 59 15.97 23.19 -19.73
N LYS A 60 15.84 22.33 -20.75
CA LYS A 60 15.19 22.70 -22.02
C LYS A 60 13.67 22.61 -21.95
N ALA A 61 13.14 21.80 -21.05
CA ALA A 61 11.71 21.66 -20.84
C ALA A 61 11.07 22.96 -20.34
N LYS A 62 11.70 23.66 -19.38
CA LYS A 62 11.17 24.93 -18.86
C LYS A 62 11.02 25.99 -19.96
N GLN A 63 12.01 26.10 -20.84
CA GLN A 63 11.98 27.03 -21.97
C GLN A 63 10.92 26.65 -23.01
N ALA A 64 10.79 25.36 -23.33
CA ALA A 64 9.77 24.89 -24.26
C ALA A 64 8.35 25.15 -23.73
N LEU A 65 8.12 24.90 -22.44
CA LEU A 65 6.82 25.14 -21.80
C LEU A 65 6.47 26.64 -21.72
N SER A 66 7.45 27.51 -21.43
CA SER A 66 7.18 28.96 -21.42
C SER A 66 6.85 29.52 -22.80
N LEU A 67 7.46 28.99 -23.86
CA LEU A 67 7.14 29.38 -25.24
C LEU A 67 5.74 28.92 -25.66
N LEU A 68 5.32 27.74 -25.20
CA LEU A 68 3.97 27.23 -25.45
C LEU A 68 2.91 28.09 -24.75
N ASP A 69 3.14 28.50 -23.51
CA ASP A 69 2.24 29.37 -22.75
C ASP A 69 2.04 30.72 -23.45
N GLN A 70 3.12 31.33 -23.95
CA GLN A 70 3.07 32.57 -24.74
C GLN A 70 2.33 32.43 -26.08
N LYS A 71 2.31 31.22 -26.67
CA LYS A 71 1.62 30.93 -27.94
C LYS A 71 0.12 30.71 -27.75
N LEU A 72 -0.32 30.42 -26.53
CA LEU A 72 -1.69 30.08 -26.17
C LEU A 72 -2.48 31.27 -25.60
N GLN A 73 -1.78 32.38 -25.33
CA GLN A 73 -2.34 33.70 -25.04
C GLN A 73 -2.57 34.49 -26.33
#